data_AF-A0A429FVE0-F1
#
_entry.id   AF-A0A429FVE0-F1
#
_cell.length_a   1.000
_cell.length_b   1.000
_cell.length_c   1.000
_cell.angle_alpha   90.00
_cell.angle_beta   90.00
_cell.angle_gamma   90.00
#
_symmetry.space_group_name_H-M   'P 1'
#
loop_
_entity.id
_entity.type
_entity.pdbx_description
1 polymer ?
#
loop_
_entity_poly.entity_id
_entity_poly.type
_entity_poly.pdbx_seq_one_letter_code
_entity_poly.pdbx_strand_id
1 'polypeptide(L)'
;MPRRAPAQVRRGLRPRRPAEYGEGFSPALAAELARLERSRNYLGPGAIRTALRLWREFTANPYRRLWVDSEGCGVWECCGDPRQARKMLEGVLLALPTRLAKELRRHIDLEP
;
A
#
# COMPACT_ATOMS: atom_id res chain seq x y z
N MET A 1 -38.69 -12.55 -13.96
CA MET A 1 -37.20 -12.60 -13.98
C MET A 1 -36.71 -13.57 -12.93
N PRO A 2 -35.93 -14.61 -13.28
CA PRO A 2 -35.39 -15.54 -12.29
C PRO A 2 -34.32 -14.83 -11.44
N ARG A 3 -34.50 -14.82 -10.12
CA ARG A 3 -33.52 -14.27 -9.18
C ARG A 3 -32.40 -15.28 -9.01
N ARG A 4 -31.14 -14.87 -9.23
CA ARG A 4 -29.98 -15.71 -8.93
C ARG A 4 -29.90 -15.96 -7.43
N ALA A 5 -29.58 -17.19 -7.04
CA ALA A 5 -29.36 -17.51 -5.64
C ALA A 5 -28.17 -16.69 -5.09
N PRO A 6 -28.21 -16.21 -3.84
CA PRO A 6 -27.13 -15.41 -3.25
C PRO A 6 -25.74 -16.07 -3.37
N ALA A 7 -25.69 -17.41 -3.29
CA ALA A 7 -24.46 -18.19 -3.46
C ALA A 7 -23.84 -18.07 -4.87
N GLN A 8 -24.67 -17.99 -5.92
CA GLN A 8 -24.20 -17.81 -7.31
C GLN A 8 -23.66 -16.40 -7.53
N VAL A 9 -24.27 -15.39 -6.90
CA VAL A 9 -23.76 -14.00 -6.94
C VAL A 9 -22.39 -13.92 -6.26
N ARG A 10 -22.25 -14.54 -5.09
CA ARG A 10 -20.98 -14.58 -4.34
C ARG A 10 -19.87 -15.33 -5.09
N ARG A 11 -20.19 -16.40 -5.82
CA ARG A 11 -19.22 -17.12 -6.69
C ARG A 11 -18.68 -16.24 -7.83
N GLY A 12 -19.51 -15.34 -8.36
CA GLY A 12 -19.09 -14.39 -9.42
C GLY A 12 -18.31 -13.20 -8.89
N LEU A 13 -18.52 -12.85 -7.62
CA LEU A 13 -17.71 -11.87 -6.91
C LEU A 13 -16.37 -12.53 -6.55
N ARG A 14 -15.39 -12.44 -7.45
CA ARG A 14 -14.01 -12.60 -7.00
C ARG A 14 -13.76 -11.44 -6.04
N PRO A 15 -13.50 -11.67 -4.73
CA PRO A 15 -12.92 -10.60 -3.93
C PRO A 15 -11.72 -10.11 -4.72
N ARG A 16 -11.54 -8.78 -4.82
CA ARG A 16 -10.27 -8.21 -5.31
C ARG A 16 -9.19 -9.04 -4.65
N ARG A 17 -8.35 -9.72 -5.45
CA ARG A 17 -7.22 -10.48 -4.91
C ARG A 17 -6.60 -9.59 -3.85
N PRO A 18 -6.33 -10.09 -2.63
CA PRO A 18 -5.50 -9.34 -1.69
C PRO A 18 -4.34 -8.80 -2.50
N ALA A 19 -4.04 -7.52 -2.41
CA ALA A 19 -2.99 -6.93 -3.22
C ALA A 19 -1.80 -7.89 -3.11
N GLU A 20 -1.47 -8.62 -4.19
CA GLU A 20 -0.53 -9.74 -4.11
C GLU A 20 0.79 -9.09 -3.79
N TYR A 21 1.20 -9.07 -2.52
CA TYR A 21 2.50 -8.57 -2.10
C TYR A 21 3.51 -9.47 -2.82
N GLY A 22 3.88 -9.06 -4.03
CA GLY A 22 4.74 -9.81 -4.93
C GLY A 22 6.13 -9.95 -4.33
N GLU A 23 6.99 -10.67 -5.05
CA GLU A 23 8.36 -11.01 -4.64
C GLU A 23 9.05 -9.84 -3.92
N GLY A 24 9.39 -10.04 -2.64
CA GLY A 24 10.08 -9.04 -1.83
C GLY A 24 9.76 -9.11 -0.34
N PHE A 25 8.53 -9.43 0.05
CA PHE A 25 8.14 -9.54 1.47
C PHE A 25 8.11 -10.98 1.95
N SER A 26 8.41 -11.21 3.23
CA SER A 26 8.11 -12.50 3.85
C SER A 26 6.59 -12.76 3.86
N PRO A 27 6.15 -14.03 3.82
CA PRO A 27 4.73 -14.38 3.92
C PRO A 27 4.07 -13.83 5.18
N ALA A 28 4.82 -13.77 6.29
CA ALA A 28 4.35 -13.22 7.56
C ALA A 28 4.09 -11.71 7.47
N LEU A 29 5.02 -10.97 6.86
CA LEU A 29 4.84 -9.54 6.62
C LEU A 29 3.67 -9.28 5.67
N ALA A 30 3.61 -9.99 4.53
CA ALA A 30 2.52 -9.86 3.56
C ALA A 30 1.13 -10.10 4.18
N ALA A 31 0.99 -11.12 5.02
CA ALA A 31 -0.26 -11.41 5.72
C ALA A 31 -0.67 -10.28 6.67
N GLU A 32 0.30 -9.73 7.40
CA GLU A 32 0.05 -8.67 8.37
C GLU A 32 -0.26 -7.33 7.70
N LEU A 33 0.43 -6.99 6.61
CA LEU A 33 0.11 -5.82 5.79
C LEU A 33 -1.31 -5.93 5.20
N ALA A 34 -1.66 -7.10 4.66
CA ALA A 34 -3.02 -7.36 4.16
C ALA A 34 -4.08 -7.30 5.27
N ARG A 35 -3.73 -7.61 6.52
CA ARG A 35 -4.62 -7.44 7.68
C ARG A 35 -4.80 -5.96 8.01
N LEU A 36 -3.72 -5.17 8.02
CA LEU A 36 -3.78 -3.73 8.28
C LEU A 36 -4.60 -2.99 7.21
N GLU A 37 -4.39 -3.29 5.92
CA GLU A 37 -5.15 -2.69 4.82
C GLU A 37 -6.67 -3.00 4.87
N ARG A 38 -7.06 -4.08 5.54
CA ARG A 38 -8.48 -4.44 5.71
C ARG A 38 -9.10 -3.88 6.98
N SER A 39 -8.29 -3.58 8.00
CA SER A 39 -8.78 -3.24 9.35
C SER A 39 -8.64 -1.77 9.71
N ARG A 40 -7.76 -1.02 9.04
CA ARG A 40 -7.55 0.41 9.29
C ARG A 40 -8.35 1.24 8.30
N ASN A 41 -9.19 2.14 8.82
CA ASN A 41 -10.04 3.02 8.03
C ASN A 41 -9.28 4.00 7.11
N TYR A 42 -8.00 4.26 7.38
CA TYR A 42 -7.13 5.10 6.55
C TYR A 42 -6.30 4.32 5.53
N LEU A 43 -6.46 2.99 5.45
CA LEU A 43 -5.79 2.14 4.47
C LEU A 43 -6.83 1.48 3.56
N GLY A 44 -6.67 1.68 2.26
CA GLY A 44 -7.38 0.89 1.25
C GLY A 44 -6.58 -0.36 0.83
N PRO A 45 -7.21 -1.31 0.14
CA PRO A 45 -6.51 -2.43 -0.47
C PRO A 45 -5.38 -1.95 -1.38
N GLY A 46 -4.14 -2.40 -1.15
CA GLY A 46 -2.96 -2.01 -1.92
C GLY A 46 -2.38 -0.63 -1.59
N ALA A 47 -2.95 0.11 -0.63
CA ALA A 47 -2.46 1.42 -0.24
C ALA A 47 -1.00 1.41 0.21
N ILE A 48 -0.56 0.35 0.90
CA ILE A 48 0.82 0.24 1.41
C ILE A 48 1.81 0.09 0.25
N ARG A 49 1.44 -0.70 -0.76
CA ARG A 49 2.26 -0.86 -1.97
C ARG A 49 2.34 0.43 -2.77
N THR A 50 1.22 1.12 -2.94
CA THR A 50 1.19 2.43 -3.60
C THR A 50 2.08 3.41 -2.86
N ALA A 51 2.01 3.45 -1.53
CA ALA A 51 2.87 4.32 -0.72
C ALA A 51 4.36 4.00 -0.90
N LEU A 52 4.74 2.70 -0.91
CA LEU A 52 6.12 2.29 -1.18
C LEU A 52 6.60 2.70 -2.57
N ARG A 53 5.76 2.52 -3.60
CA ARG A 53 6.08 2.94 -4.98
C ARG A 53 6.34 4.44 -5.04
N LEU A 54 5.40 5.25 -4.55
CA LEU A 54 5.49 6.72 -4.56
C LEU A 54 6.74 7.21 -3.79
N TRP A 55 7.01 6.62 -2.63
CA TRP A 55 8.18 6.98 -1.84
C TRP A 55 9.50 6.64 -2.55
N ARG A 56 9.58 5.47 -3.20
CA ARG A 56 10.76 5.06 -3.97
C ARG A 56 10.98 5.94 -5.20
N GLU A 57 9.92 6.22 -5.96
CA GLU A 57 9.98 7.12 -7.11
C GLU A 57 10.45 8.52 -6.70
N PHE A 58 9.97 9.04 -5.57
CA PHE A 58 10.39 10.34 -5.04
C PHE A 58 11.84 10.35 -4.53
N THR A 59 12.27 9.34 -3.79
CA THR A 59 13.65 9.27 -3.26
C THR A 59 14.68 9.08 -4.36
N ALA A 60 14.35 8.28 -5.39
CA ALA A 60 15.18 8.09 -6.58
C ALA A 60 15.23 9.33 -7.49
N ASN A 61 14.29 10.27 -7.38
CA ASN A 61 14.28 11.48 -8.20
C ASN A 61 15.44 12.43 -7.79
N PRO A 62 16.40 12.73 -8.69
CA PRO A 62 17.51 13.63 -8.39
C PRO A 62 17.04 15.07 -8.13
N TYR A 63 15.89 15.45 -8.67
CA TYR A 63 15.28 16.77 -8.51
C TYR A 63 14.23 16.83 -7.39
N ARG A 64 14.17 15.83 -6.49
CA ARG A 64 13.18 15.78 -5.38
C ARG A 64 13.13 17.03 -4.50
N ARG A 65 14.21 17.83 -4.45
CA ARG A 65 14.26 19.11 -3.73
C ARG A 65 13.44 20.22 -4.39
N LEU A 66 13.16 20.08 -5.68
CA LEU A 66 12.36 20.99 -6.50
C LEU A 66 10.90 20.53 -6.61
N TRP A 67 10.50 19.48 -5.89
CA TRP A 67 9.15 18.95 -5.94
C TRP A 67 8.12 19.97 -5.46
N VAL A 68 7.06 20.16 -6.25
CA VAL A 68 5.95 21.05 -5.92
C VAL A 68 4.70 20.20 -5.68
N ASP A 69 4.11 20.33 -4.49
CA ASP A 69 3.00 19.49 -4.02
C ASP A 69 1.71 19.66 -4.86
N SER A 70 1.62 20.69 -5.73
CA SER A 70 0.44 20.97 -6.58
C SER A 70 0.43 20.22 -7.92
N GLU A 71 1.49 19.49 -8.29
CA GLU A 71 1.56 18.78 -9.56
C GLU A 71 1.06 17.33 -9.42
N GLY A 72 -0.23 17.10 -9.75
CA GLY A 72 -0.80 15.76 -9.74
C GLY A 72 -2.28 15.73 -10.10
N CYS A 73 -2.79 14.57 -10.50
CA CYS A 73 -4.21 14.40 -10.85
C CYS A 73 -5.14 14.18 -9.64
N GLY A 74 -4.61 14.25 -8.41
CA GLY A 74 -5.36 14.02 -7.17
C GLY A 74 -5.73 12.56 -6.90
N VAL A 75 -5.49 11.65 -7.85
CA VAL A 75 -5.76 10.21 -7.69
C VAL A 75 -4.58 9.55 -6.98
N TRP A 76 -4.81 9.00 -5.78
CA TRP A 76 -3.80 8.38 -4.93
C TRP A 76 -2.97 7.31 -5.66
N GLU A 77 -3.63 6.44 -6.41
CA GLU A 77 -2.99 5.35 -7.15
C GLU A 77 -2.10 5.84 -8.29
N CYS A 78 -2.35 7.06 -8.79
CA CYS A 78 -1.66 7.63 -9.94
C CYS A 78 -0.59 8.65 -9.52
N CYS A 79 -0.99 9.72 -8.84
CA CYS A 79 -0.17 10.88 -8.47
C CYS A 79 -0.26 11.20 -6.97
N GLY A 80 -0.35 10.18 -6.11
CA GLY A 80 -0.38 10.41 -4.66
C GLY A 80 0.85 11.18 -4.16
N ASP A 81 0.66 12.02 -3.15
CA ASP A 81 1.75 12.82 -2.56
C ASP A 81 2.80 11.90 -1.89
N PRO A 82 4.08 11.96 -2.31
CA PRO A 82 5.15 11.18 -1.68
C PRO A 82 5.34 11.48 -0.19
N ARG A 83 5.07 12.70 0.28
CA ARG A 83 5.15 13.05 1.71
C ARG A 83 4.01 12.40 2.49
N GLN A 84 2.80 12.43 1.94
CA GLN A 84 1.67 11.67 2.47
C GLN A 84 1.94 10.17 2.48
N ALA A 85 2.56 9.63 1.43
CA ALA A 85 3.00 8.24 1.38
C ALA A 85 3.99 7.89 2.50
N ARG A 86 4.98 8.75 2.76
CA ARG A 86 5.92 8.55 3.88
C ARG A 86 5.21 8.53 5.23
N LYS A 87 4.32 9.49 5.49
CA LYS A 87 3.52 9.53 6.74
C LYS A 87 2.65 8.28 6.90
N MET A 88 2.04 7.80 5.81
CA MET A 88 1.27 6.56 5.82
C MET A 88 2.14 5.36 6.19
N LEU A 89 3.34 5.24 5.60
CA LEU A 89 4.28 4.16 5.90
C LEU A 89 4.77 4.20 7.35
N GLU A 90 5.00 5.38 7.92
CA GLU A 90 5.32 5.54 9.34
C GLU A 90 4.17 5.08 10.24
N GLY A 91 2.92 5.41 9.89
CA GLY A 91 1.74 4.90 10.59
C GLY A 91 1.61 3.37 10.53
N VAL A 92 2.00 2.76 9.40
CA VAL A 92 2.05 1.29 9.26
C VAL A 92 3.15 0.70 10.13
N LEU A 93 4.36 1.28 10.15
CA LEU A 93 5.46 0.83 11.00
C LEU A 93 5.07 0.83 12.49
N LEU A 94 4.35 1.86 12.93
CA LEU A 94 3.85 1.96 14.31
C LEU A 94 2.76 0.92 14.64
N ALA A 95 2.03 0.45 13.62
CA ALA A 95 0.98 -0.55 13.79
C ALA A 95 1.48 -2.00 13.70
N LEU A 96 2.73 -2.22 13.26
CA LEU A 96 3.33 -3.54 13.10
C LEU A 96 4.04 -4.02 14.38
N PRO A 97 4.08 -5.34 14.62
CA PRO A 97 5.01 -5.92 15.58
C PRO A 97 6.46 -5.55 15.23
N THR A 98 7.30 -5.30 16.24
CA THR A 98 8.68 -4.80 16.06
C THR A 98 9.51 -5.59 15.05
N ARG A 99 9.36 -6.93 15.02
CA ARG A 99 10.07 -7.79 14.06
C ARG A 99 9.67 -7.48 12.60
N LEU A 100 8.38 -7.37 12.33
CA LEU A 100 7.85 -7.08 11.00
C LEU A 100 8.06 -5.62 10.61
N ALA A 101 8.02 -4.71 11.59
CA ALA A 101 8.36 -3.30 11.38
C ALA A 101 9.81 -3.15 10.90
N LYS A 102 10.76 -3.89 11.47
CA LYS A 102 12.17 -3.90 11.00
C LYS A 102 12.29 -4.41 9.57
N GLU A 103 11.53 -5.42 9.19
CA GLU A 103 11.50 -5.94 7.82
C GLU A 103 10.95 -4.89 6.85
N LEU A 104 9.78 -4.30 7.15
CA LEU A 104 9.20 -3.23 6.34
C LEU A 104 10.12 -2.01 6.25
N ARG A 105 10.81 -1.64 7.34
CA ARG A 105 11.76 -0.53 7.39
C ARG A 105 12.86 -0.68 6.34
N ARG A 106 13.39 -1.89 6.13
CA ARG A 106 14.38 -2.17 5.08
C ARG A 106 13.83 -1.89 3.68
N HIS A 107 12.54 -2.12 3.45
CA HIS A 107 11.91 -1.81 2.15
C HIS A 107 11.66 -0.32 1.91
N ILE A 108 11.60 0.47 2.99
CA ILE A 108 11.41 1.92 2.95
C ILE A 108 12.75 2.64 2.84
N ASP A 109 13.76 2.16 3.58
CA ASP A 109 15.10 2.75 3.68
C ASP A 109 16.09 2.12 2.66
N LEU A 110 15.62 1.26 1.75
CA LEU A 110 16.37 0.83 0.57
C LEU A 110 16.61 2.07 -0.32
N GLU A 111 17.62 2.85 0.06
CA GLU A 111 18.35 3.74 -0.82
C GLU A 111 18.91 2.89 -1.99
N PRO A 112 18.79 3.36 -3.24
CA PRO A 112 19.43 2.71 -4.38
C PRO A 112 20.96 2.72 -4.28
#